data_AF-A0A3D1SRK8-F1
#
_entry.id   AF-A0A3D1SRK8-F1
#
_cell.length_a   1.000
_cell.length_b   1.000
_cell.length_c   1.000
_cell.angle_alpha   90.00
_cell.angle_beta   90.00
_cell.angle_gamma   90.00
#
_symmetry.space_group_name_H-M   'P 1'
#
loop_
_entity.id
_entity.type
_entity.pdbx_description
1 polymer ?
#
loop_
_entity_poly.entity_id
_entity_poly.type
_entity_poly.pdbx_seq_one_letter_code
_entity_poly.pdbx_strand_id
1 'polypeptide(L)'
;MKKIQKPGEGEYAPYASMYIDLLPDDGLVLQHLLDNLKLTKDLALSQSEDRLTHRSAPAEWTIKEILAHIIDDERIYTYRALRFARGDTTELPGFDQDAYAAASGANERSIEDILEELTAVRMATIAFFHSLEEEVFTRSGVSNGHRMSVRAAVYHIAGHELHHLKRYRKTIHQENDGMNQKRR
;
A
#
# COMPACT_ATOMS: atom_id res chain seq x y z
N MET A 1 -6.47 -19.44 4.51
CA MET A 1 -6.92 -18.42 3.54
C MET A 1 -6.73 -18.93 2.13
N LYS A 2 -7.46 -18.39 1.14
CA LYS A 2 -7.30 -18.75 -0.29
C LYS A 2 -5.85 -18.48 -0.73
N LYS A 3 -5.25 -19.40 -1.48
CA LYS A 3 -3.92 -19.21 -2.07
C LYS A 3 -4.03 -18.44 -3.39
N ILE A 4 -3.14 -17.46 -3.59
CA ILE A 4 -3.05 -16.65 -4.81
C ILE A 4 -1.58 -16.68 -5.24
N GLN A 5 -1.29 -17.31 -6.37
CA GLN A 5 0.09 -17.43 -6.86
C GLN A 5 0.71 -16.06 -7.13
N LYS A 6 2.02 -15.92 -6.91
CA LYS A 6 2.77 -14.71 -7.23
C LYS A 6 2.70 -14.44 -8.74
N PRO A 7 2.50 -13.18 -9.19
CA PRO A 7 2.49 -12.85 -10.61
C PRO A 7 3.86 -13.11 -11.25
N GLY A 8 3.85 -13.60 -12.49
CA GLY A 8 5.05 -13.69 -13.31
C GLY A 8 5.40 -12.36 -13.98
N GLU A 9 6.59 -12.28 -14.57
CA GLU A 9 6.98 -11.15 -15.41
C GLU A 9 5.97 -10.93 -16.55
N GLY A 10 5.73 -9.67 -16.92
CA GLY A 10 4.75 -9.29 -17.96
C GLY A 10 3.30 -9.17 -17.46
N GLU A 11 3.03 -9.51 -16.20
CA GLU A 11 1.72 -9.28 -15.55
C GLU A 11 1.65 -7.99 -14.74
N TYR A 12 2.72 -7.20 -14.75
CA TYR A 12 2.82 -5.90 -14.08
C TYR A 12 3.85 -5.03 -14.80
N ALA A 13 3.79 -3.72 -14.55
CA ALA A 13 4.79 -2.79 -15.05
C ALA A 13 6.18 -3.11 -14.47
N PRO A 14 7.28 -3.03 -15.25
CA PRO A 14 8.61 -3.45 -14.78
C PRO A 14 9.07 -2.81 -13.46
N TYR A 15 8.70 -1.55 -13.20
CA TYR A 15 9.05 -0.88 -11.93
C TYR A 15 8.38 -1.51 -10.71
N ALA A 16 7.25 -2.21 -10.85
CA ALA A 16 6.50 -2.79 -9.74
C ALA A 16 7.17 -4.05 -9.16
N SER A 17 8.23 -4.57 -9.80
CA SER A 17 9.05 -5.66 -9.23
C SER A 17 9.59 -5.31 -7.85
N MET A 18 9.97 -4.05 -7.62
CA MET A 18 10.46 -3.56 -6.33
C MET A 18 9.46 -3.73 -5.17
N TYR A 19 8.16 -3.86 -5.48
CA TYR A 19 7.11 -4.14 -4.50
C TYR A 19 6.83 -5.64 -4.43
N ILE A 20 6.67 -6.28 -5.59
CA ILE A 20 6.34 -7.70 -5.71
C ILE A 20 7.43 -8.58 -5.09
N ASP A 21 8.69 -8.19 -5.21
CA ASP A 21 9.85 -8.92 -4.67
C ASP A 21 9.97 -8.84 -3.15
N LEU A 22 9.27 -7.91 -2.50
CA LEU A 22 9.21 -7.84 -1.04
C LEU A 22 8.38 -8.98 -0.42
N LEU A 23 7.56 -9.66 -1.24
CA LEU A 23 6.66 -10.72 -0.78
C LEU A 23 7.24 -12.11 -1.10
N PRO A 24 7.12 -13.09 -0.19
CA PRO A 24 7.51 -14.46 -0.47
C PRO A 24 6.61 -15.08 -1.54
N ASP A 25 7.15 -16.09 -2.23
CA ASP A 25 6.41 -16.89 -3.21
C ASP A 25 5.77 -18.12 -2.54
N ASP A 26 4.87 -17.86 -1.58
CA ASP A 26 4.16 -18.89 -0.79
C ASP A 26 2.66 -18.98 -1.12
N GLY A 27 2.18 -18.06 -1.96
CA GLY A 27 0.79 -17.89 -2.32
C GLY A 27 -0.11 -17.34 -1.21
N LEU A 28 0.44 -16.82 -0.11
CA LEU A 28 -0.30 -16.39 1.09
C LEU A 28 -0.49 -14.86 1.15
N VAL A 29 -0.53 -14.17 0.00
CA VAL A 29 -0.63 -12.70 -0.06
C VAL A 29 -1.73 -12.09 0.81
N LEU A 30 -2.90 -12.74 0.93
CA LEU A 30 -3.97 -12.24 1.79
C LEU A 30 -3.61 -12.28 3.29
N GLN A 31 -2.81 -13.24 3.73
CA GLN A 31 -2.28 -13.28 5.10
C GLN A 31 -1.23 -12.17 5.28
N HIS A 32 -0.34 -11.98 4.29
CA HIS A 32 0.63 -10.89 4.32
C HIS A 32 -0.05 -9.51 4.43
N LEU A 33 -1.21 -9.31 3.79
CA LEU A 33 -2.01 -8.09 3.96
C LEU A 33 -2.50 -7.88 5.41
N LEU A 34 -2.90 -8.94 6.11
CA LEU A 34 -3.30 -8.88 7.53
C LEU A 34 -2.10 -8.58 8.43
N ASP A 35 -0.98 -9.24 8.16
CA ASP A 35 0.24 -9.08 8.95
C ASP A 35 0.80 -7.67 8.77
N ASN A 36 0.80 -7.14 7.54
CA ASN A 36 1.17 -5.76 7.26
C ASN A 36 0.27 -4.77 7.99
N LEU A 37 -1.05 -4.95 7.96
CA LEU A 37 -1.99 -4.09 8.69
C LEU A 37 -1.62 -4.02 10.19
N LYS A 38 -1.34 -5.17 10.80
CA LYS A 38 -0.93 -5.22 12.21
C LYS A 38 0.37 -4.45 12.43
N LEU A 39 1.39 -4.71 11.61
CA LEU A 39 2.68 -4.03 11.69
C LEU A 39 2.56 -2.51 11.51
N THR A 40 1.72 -2.05 10.58
CA THR A 40 1.44 -0.64 10.32
C THR A 40 0.80 0.03 11.52
N LYS A 41 -0.23 -0.61 12.11
CA LYS A 41 -0.92 -0.11 13.30
C LYS A 41 0.02 -0.01 14.50
N ASP A 42 0.77 -1.07 14.77
CA ASP A 42 1.71 -1.12 15.90
C ASP A 42 2.78 -0.02 15.76
N LEU A 43 3.31 0.17 14.54
CA LEU A 43 4.32 1.19 14.28
C LEU A 43 3.75 2.61 14.42
N ALA A 44 2.57 2.88 13.85
CA ALA A 44 1.91 4.18 13.93
C ALA A 44 1.56 4.58 15.37
N LEU A 45 0.93 3.67 16.13
CA LEU A 45 0.51 3.92 17.51
C LEU A 45 1.68 4.06 18.50
N SER A 46 2.88 3.60 18.11
CA SER A 46 4.09 3.77 18.93
C SER A 46 4.74 5.15 18.82
N GLN A 47 4.25 6.03 17.93
CA GLN A 47 4.81 7.38 17.73
C GLN A 47 4.00 8.45 18.44
N SER A 48 4.66 9.56 18.78
CA SER A 48 3.99 10.78 19.24
C SER A 48 3.35 11.54 18.09
N GLU A 49 2.32 12.33 18.40
CA GLU A 49 1.63 13.17 17.42
C GLU A 49 2.59 14.12 16.66
N ASP A 50 3.54 14.75 17.37
CA ASP A 50 4.57 15.59 16.76
C ASP A 50 5.39 14.86 15.70
N ARG A 51 5.65 13.55 15.89
CA ARG A 51 6.37 12.74 14.91
C ARG A 51 5.47 12.42 13.73
N LEU A 52 4.23 12.01 14.00
CA LEU A 52 3.26 11.64 12.97
C LEU A 52 3.00 12.74 11.94
N THR A 53 3.16 14.00 12.36
CA THR A 53 2.98 15.21 11.54
C THR A 53 4.29 15.90 11.16
N HIS A 54 5.45 15.36 11.56
CA HIS A 54 6.74 15.95 11.24
C HIS A 54 7.07 15.78 9.74
N ARG A 55 7.60 16.84 9.13
CA ARG A 55 8.21 16.80 7.78
C ARG A 55 9.72 16.94 7.92
N SER A 56 10.46 15.91 7.51
CA SER A 56 11.92 15.95 7.52
C SER A 56 12.50 16.88 6.44
N ALA A 57 11.76 17.13 5.35
CA ALA A 57 12.07 18.14 4.34
C ALA A 57 10.78 18.72 3.70
N PRO A 58 10.83 19.92 3.08
CA PRO A 58 9.63 20.59 2.54
C PRO A 58 8.82 19.78 1.51
N ALA A 59 9.49 18.89 0.76
CA ALA A 59 8.86 18.04 -0.26
C ALA A 59 8.55 16.62 0.23
N GLU A 60 8.84 16.29 1.50
CA GLU A 60 8.56 14.97 2.04
C GLU A 60 7.18 14.92 2.71
N TRP A 61 6.54 13.76 2.54
CA TRP A 61 5.27 13.45 3.20
C TRP A 61 5.50 13.15 4.68
N THR A 62 4.54 13.58 5.51
CA THR A 62 4.45 13.14 6.90
C THR A 62 4.06 11.67 6.97
N ILE A 63 4.15 11.08 8.16
CA ILE A 63 3.72 9.70 8.38
C ILE A 63 2.21 9.57 8.13
N LYS A 64 1.40 10.53 8.58
CA LYS A 64 -0.04 10.53 8.33
C LYS A 64 -0.36 10.60 6.83
N GLU A 65 0.38 11.40 6.07
CA GLU A 65 0.23 11.47 4.61
C GLU A 65 0.65 10.17 3.93
N ILE A 66 1.72 9.51 4.39
CA ILE A 66 2.10 8.18 3.89
C ILE A 66 1.00 7.15 4.16
N LEU A 67 0.39 7.16 5.34
CA LEU A 67 -0.72 6.27 5.67
C LEU A 67 -1.94 6.53 4.77
N ALA A 68 -2.30 7.80 4.55
CA ALA A 68 -3.36 8.18 3.63
C ALA A 68 -3.05 7.72 2.18
N HIS A 69 -1.81 7.89 1.73
CA HIS A 69 -1.37 7.41 0.42
C HIS A 69 -1.49 5.88 0.27
N ILE A 70 -1.15 5.11 1.30
CA ILE A 70 -1.33 3.64 1.30
C ILE A 70 -2.82 3.27 1.15
N ILE A 71 -3.70 4.00 1.85
CA ILE A 71 -5.16 3.80 1.76
C ILE A 71 -5.66 4.10 0.34
N ASP A 72 -5.26 5.24 -0.23
CA ASP A 72 -5.68 5.66 -1.57
C ASP A 72 -5.18 4.70 -2.66
N ASP A 73 -3.92 4.32 -2.59
CA ASP A 73 -3.32 3.35 -3.51
C ASP A 73 -4.07 2.01 -3.46
N GLU A 74 -4.39 1.52 -2.26
CA GLU A 74 -5.15 0.28 -2.11
C GLU A 74 -6.56 0.36 -2.70
N ARG A 75 -7.27 1.47 -2.51
CA ARG A 75 -8.58 1.70 -3.13
C ARG A 75 -8.48 1.69 -4.65
N ILE A 76 -7.47 2.39 -5.20
CA ILE A 76 -7.24 2.50 -6.65
C ILE A 76 -6.87 1.14 -7.25
N TYR A 77 -5.93 0.42 -6.65
CA TYR A 77 -5.52 -0.90 -7.14
C TYR A 77 -6.60 -1.96 -6.97
N THR A 78 -7.42 -1.89 -5.92
CA THR A 78 -8.60 -2.74 -5.77
C THR A 78 -9.66 -2.43 -6.81
N TYR A 79 -9.88 -1.15 -7.15
CA TYR A 79 -10.77 -0.75 -8.23
C TYR A 79 -10.28 -1.26 -9.60
N ARG A 80 -8.98 -1.13 -9.89
CA ARG A 80 -8.37 -1.71 -11.10
C ARG A 80 -8.57 -3.22 -11.16
N ALA A 81 -8.29 -3.91 -10.05
CA ALA A 81 -8.51 -5.35 -9.91
C ALA A 81 -9.98 -5.74 -10.13
N LEU A 82 -10.94 -4.95 -9.61
CA LEU A 82 -12.37 -5.15 -9.86
C LEU A 82 -12.70 -5.09 -11.35
N ARG A 83 -12.29 -4.02 -12.04
CA ARG A 83 -12.54 -3.85 -13.49
C ARG A 83 -11.98 -5.05 -14.27
N PHE A 84 -10.73 -5.43 -14.01
CA PHE A 84 -10.07 -6.54 -14.71
C PHE A 84 -10.69 -7.90 -14.36
N ALA A 85 -11.08 -8.11 -13.11
CA ALA A 85 -11.78 -9.30 -12.67
C ALA A 85 -13.15 -9.47 -13.36
N ARG A 86 -13.77 -8.38 -13.80
CA ARG A 86 -15.03 -8.38 -14.56
C ARG A 86 -14.84 -8.37 -16.08
N GLY A 87 -13.60 -8.49 -16.56
CA GLY A 87 -13.29 -8.53 -17.99
C GLY A 87 -13.46 -7.18 -18.70
N ASP A 88 -13.47 -6.09 -17.93
CA ASP A 88 -13.49 -4.76 -18.52
C ASP A 88 -12.14 -4.44 -19.16
N THR A 89 -12.17 -4.06 -20.44
CA THR A 89 -10.99 -3.79 -21.26
C THR A 89 -10.66 -2.30 -21.39
N THR A 90 -11.43 -1.43 -20.74
CA THR A 90 -11.17 0.01 -20.71
C THR A 90 -9.82 0.26 -20.04
N GLU A 91 -8.93 0.99 -20.73
CA GLU A 91 -7.68 1.42 -20.12
C GLU A 91 -7.95 2.39 -18.95
N LEU A 92 -7.28 2.14 -17.83
CA LEU A 92 -7.42 2.95 -16.62
C LEU A 92 -6.25 3.94 -16.50
N PRO A 93 -6.49 5.21 -16.15
CA PRO A 93 -5.42 6.19 -16.04
C PRO A 93 -4.51 5.91 -14.83
N GLY A 94 -3.31 6.50 -14.88
CA GLY A 94 -2.49 6.73 -13.70
C GLY A 94 -3.16 7.73 -12.74
N PHE A 95 -2.50 8.00 -11.62
CA PHE A 95 -2.91 9.05 -10.69
C PHE A 95 -1.68 9.77 -10.17
N ASP A 96 -1.84 11.04 -9.81
CA ASP A 96 -0.79 11.89 -9.26
C ASP A 96 -0.75 11.70 -7.74
N GLN A 97 0.24 10.95 -7.25
CA GLN A 97 0.34 10.60 -5.83
C GLN A 97 0.64 11.83 -4.97
N ASP A 98 1.43 12.78 -5.48
CA ASP A 98 1.80 14.00 -4.76
C ASP A 98 0.58 14.92 -4.60
N ALA A 99 -0.22 15.06 -5.66
CA ALA A 99 -1.47 15.82 -5.60
C ALA A 99 -2.49 15.20 -4.64
N TYR A 100 -2.59 13.86 -4.61
CA TYR A 100 -3.49 13.14 -3.70
C TYR A 100 -3.03 13.31 -2.24
N ALA A 101 -1.75 13.10 -1.96
CA ALA A 101 -1.20 13.29 -0.62
C ALA A 101 -1.41 14.72 -0.10
N ALA A 102 -1.18 15.73 -0.95
CA ALA A 102 -1.42 17.13 -0.60
C ALA A 102 -2.91 17.45 -0.32
N ALA A 103 -3.83 16.77 -1.00
CA ALA A 103 -5.28 16.93 -0.82
C ALA A 103 -5.88 16.05 0.29
N SER A 104 -5.11 15.13 0.87
CA SER A 104 -5.61 14.11 1.81
C SER A 104 -6.15 14.66 3.12
N GLY A 105 -5.71 15.84 3.55
CA GLY A 105 -6.02 16.39 4.88
C GLY A 105 -5.52 15.52 6.03
N ALA A 106 -4.58 14.59 5.78
CA ALA A 106 -4.22 13.55 6.73
C ALA A 106 -3.69 14.09 8.07
N ASN A 107 -2.96 15.21 8.06
CA ASN A 107 -2.41 15.81 9.28
C ASN A 107 -3.49 16.40 10.22
N GLU A 108 -4.69 16.68 9.72
CA GLU A 108 -5.81 17.20 10.52
C GLU A 108 -6.64 16.08 11.17
N ARG A 109 -6.38 14.82 10.81
CA ARG A 109 -7.10 13.65 11.34
C ARG A 109 -6.37 13.06 12.54
N SER A 110 -7.12 12.44 13.46
CA SER A 110 -6.49 11.61 14.49
C SER A 110 -5.83 10.37 13.85
N ILE A 111 -4.81 9.83 14.50
CA ILE A 111 -4.17 8.62 13.99
C ILE A 111 -5.11 7.42 14.06
N GLU A 112 -5.98 7.39 15.07
CA GLU A 112 -7.04 6.39 15.25
C GLU A 112 -7.99 6.38 14.06
N ASP A 113 -8.48 7.54 13.61
CA ASP A 113 -9.39 7.64 12.46
C ASP A 113 -8.74 7.15 11.15
N ILE A 114 -7.44 7.44 10.96
CA ILE A 114 -6.69 6.98 9.78
C ILE A 114 -6.54 5.45 9.83
N LEU A 115 -6.19 4.89 10.99
CA LEU A 115 -6.01 3.44 11.14
C LEU A 115 -7.33 2.66 11.09
N GLU A 116 -8.44 3.26 11.52
CA GLU A 116 -9.78 2.69 11.34
C GLU A 116 -10.12 2.61 9.85
N GLU A 117 -9.88 3.69 9.09
CA GLU A 117 -10.09 3.67 7.64
C GLU A 117 -9.20 2.63 6.94
N LEU A 118 -7.90 2.59 7.26
CA LEU A 118 -6.99 1.57 6.72
C LEU A 118 -7.50 0.16 7.01
N THR A 119 -7.99 -0.08 8.24
CA THR A 119 -8.57 -1.37 8.63
C THR A 119 -9.80 -1.69 7.76
N ALA A 120 -10.72 -0.74 7.59
CA ALA A 120 -11.94 -0.94 6.79
C ALA A 120 -11.63 -1.22 5.32
N VAL A 121 -10.70 -0.47 4.71
CA VAL A 121 -10.25 -0.69 3.33
C VAL A 121 -9.59 -2.05 3.20
N ARG A 122 -8.66 -2.39 4.10
CA ARG A 122 -7.98 -3.69 4.12
C ARG A 122 -8.95 -4.86 4.20
N MET A 123 -9.99 -4.76 5.03
CA MET A 123 -11.02 -5.81 5.13
C MET A 123 -11.86 -5.93 3.86
N ALA A 124 -12.23 -4.80 3.24
CA ALA A 124 -12.94 -4.80 1.96
C ALA A 124 -12.09 -5.42 0.84
N THR A 125 -10.80 -5.08 0.78
CA THR A 125 -9.83 -5.64 -0.17
C THR A 125 -9.71 -7.16 -0.01
N ILE A 126 -9.49 -7.64 1.22
CA ILE A 126 -9.38 -9.08 1.48
C ILE A 126 -10.68 -9.80 1.12
N ALA A 127 -11.83 -9.26 1.49
CA ALA A 127 -13.13 -9.84 1.15
C ALA A 127 -13.32 -9.94 -0.38
N PHE A 128 -12.97 -8.87 -1.11
CA PHE A 128 -13.03 -8.85 -2.57
C PHE A 128 -12.16 -9.96 -3.18
N PHE A 129 -10.86 -10.02 -2.87
CA PHE A 129 -9.96 -11.02 -3.45
C PHE A 129 -10.28 -12.45 -2.99
N HIS A 130 -10.77 -12.64 -1.77
CA HIS A 130 -11.21 -13.96 -1.29
C HIS A 130 -12.41 -14.49 -2.09
N SER A 131 -13.31 -13.60 -2.53
CA SER A 131 -14.54 -13.96 -3.25
C SER A 131 -14.34 -14.35 -4.72
N LEU A 132 -13.17 -14.06 -5.31
CA LEU A 132 -12.90 -14.35 -6.71
C LEU A 132 -12.66 -15.85 -6.90
N GLU A 133 -12.94 -16.38 -8.10
CA GLU A 133 -12.52 -17.74 -8.51
C GLU A 133 -11.05 -17.78 -8.94
N GLU A 134 -10.45 -18.97 -9.01
CA GLU A 134 -9.00 -19.11 -9.29
C GLU A 134 -8.60 -18.54 -10.66
N GLU A 135 -9.42 -18.75 -11.68
CA GLU A 135 -9.15 -18.35 -13.07
C GLU A 135 -9.25 -16.84 -13.26
N VAL A 136 -9.92 -16.14 -12.32
CA VAL A 136 -10.06 -14.68 -12.36
C VAL A 136 -8.73 -13.99 -12.06
N PHE A 137 -7.84 -14.62 -11.30
CA PHE A 137 -6.58 -14.01 -10.89
C PHE A 137 -5.63 -13.70 -12.04
N THR A 138 -5.70 -14.46 -13.15
CA THR A 138 -4.87 -14.24 -14.35
C THR A 138 -5.53 -13.29 -15.36
N ARG A 139 -6.78 -12.87 -15.14
CA ARG A 139 -7.39 -11.78 -15.92
C ARG A 139 -6.58 -10.51 -15.73
N SER A 140 -6.60 -9.67 -16.75
CA SER A 140 -5.74 -8.49 -16.83
C SER A 140 -6.38 -7.42 -17.71
N GLY A 141 -5.95 -6.19 -17.48
CA GLY A 141 -6.23 -5.05 -18.33
C GLY A 141 -5.00 -4.16 -18.44
N VAL A 142 -5.21 -2.94 -18.93
CA VAL A 142 -4.17 -1.92 -19.06
C VAL A 142 -4.45 -0.81 -18.07
N SER A 143 -3.44 -0.43 -17.29
CA SER A 143 -3.46 0.76 -16.45
C SER A 143 -2.19 1.56 -16.66
N ASN A 144 -2.35 2.86 -16.93
CA ASN A 144 -1.23 3.78 -17.17
C ASN A 144 -0.26 3.25 -18.25
N GLY A 145 -0.79 2.76 -19.37
CA GLY A 145 0.00 2.17 -20.47
C GLY A 145 0.64 0.80 -20.18
N HIS A 146 0.41 0.20 -19.00
CA HIS A 146 1.02 -1.07 -18.61
C HIS A 146 -0.02 -2.16 -18.36
N ARG A 147 0.29 -3.37 -18.81
CA ARG A 147 -0.51 -4.56 -18.49
C ARG A 147 -0.41 -4.87 -17.01
N MET A 148 -1.54 -5.17 -16.38
CA MET A 148 -1.60 -5.62 -15.00
C MET A 148 -2.64 -6.73 -14.82
N SER A 149 -2.28 -7.84 -14.17
CA SER A 149 -3.22 -8.89 -13.78
C SER A 149 -3.90 -8.63 -12.43
N VAL A 150 -5.02 -9.31 -12.17
CA VAL A 150 -5.75 -9.23 -10.90
C VAL A 150 -4.85 -9.67 -9.74
N ARG A 151 -4.08 -10.76 -9.89
CA ARG A 151 -3.09 -11.16 -8.87
C ARG A 151 -1.95 -10.16 -8.72
N ALA A 152 -1.52 -9.53 -9.81
CA ALA A 152 -0.49 -8.50 -9.70
C ALA A 152 -0.95 -7.30 -8.88
N ALA A 153 -2.23 -6.93 -8.95
CA ALA A 153 -2.78 -5.84 -8.13
C ALA A 153 -2.72 -6.14 -6.62
N VAL A 154 -3.08 -7.34 -6.17
CA VAL A 154 -3.02 -7.67 -4.73
C VAL A 154 -1.58 -7.78 -4.21
N TYR A 155 -0.66 -8.29 -5.02
CA TYR A 155 0.76 -8.31 -4.68
C TYR A 155 1.38 -6.91 -4.68
N HIS A 156 0.93 -6.03 -5.59
CA HIS A 156 1.31 -4.61 -5.55
C HIS A 156 0.88 -3.97 -4.23
N ILE A 157 -0.40 -4.11 -3.85
CA ILE A 157 -0.94 -3.54 -2.60
C ILE A 157 -0.10 -4.01 -1.41
N ALA A 158 0.17 -5.31 -1.30
CA ALA A 158 0.96 -5.88 -0.20
C ALA A 158 2.40 -5.35 -0.17
N GLY A 159 3.07 -5.34 -1.32
CA GLY A 159 4.47 -4.92 -1.42
C GLY A 159 4.67 -3.42 -1.29
N HIS A 160 3.75 -2.63 -1.82
CA HIS A 160 3.78 -1.18 -1.76
C HIS A 160 3.66 -0.67 -0.32
N GLU A 161 2.79 -1.29 0.50
CA GLU A 161 2.74 -1.00 1.93
C GLU A 161 4.08 -1.31 2.63
N LEU A 162 4.68 -2.49 2.38
CA LEU A 162 5.97 -2.86 2.95
C LEU A 162 7.11 -1.90 2.54
N HIS A 163 7.08 -1.43 1.29
CA HIS A 163 8.04 -0.46 0.79
C HIS A 163 7.98 0.84 1.60
N HIS A 164 6.78 1.38 1.84
CA HIS A 164 6.58 2.57 2.65
C HIS A 164 6.92 2.34 4.13
N LEU A 165 6.55 1.19 4.70
CA LEU A 165 6.95 0.84 6.07
C LEU A 165 8.47 0.78 6.24
N LYS A 166 9.21 0.30 5.24
CA LYS A 166 10.67 0.30 5.26
C LYS A 166 11.23 1.72 5.30
N ARG A 167 10.68 2.64 4.49
CA ARG A 167 11.07 4.06 4.52
C ARG A 167 10.74 4.68 5.87
N TYR A 168 9.54 4.43 6.37
CA TYR A 168 9.06 4.94 7.65
C TYR A 168 9.95 4.51 8.83
N ARG A 169 10.30 3.22 8.91
CA ARG A 169 11.23 2.72 9.94
C ARG A 169 12.61 3.41 9.87
N LYS A 170 13.12 3.68 8.68
CA LYS A 170 14.41 4.34 8.50
C LYS A 170 14.38 5.78 9.04
N THR A 171 13.32 6.53 8.77
CA THR A 171 13.14 7.90 9.29
C THR A 171 13.16 7.91 10.82
N ILE A 172 12.42 7.00 11.47
CA ILE A 172 12.40 6.88 12.94
C ILE A 172 13.80 6.64 13.52
N HIS A 173 14.60 5.76 12.91
CA HIS A 173 15.93 5.43 13.43
C HIS A 173 16.91 6.61 13.29
N GLN A 174 16.90 7.29 12.13
CA GLN A 174 17.79 8.42 11.88
C GLN A 174 17.52 9.61 12.82
N GLU A 175 16.26 9.87 13.16
CA GLU A 175 15.90 10.94 14.09
C GLU A 175 16.26 10.61 15.54
N ASN A 176 16.08 9.35 15.97
CA ASN A 176 16.49 8.89 17.29
C ASN A 176 18.01 9.04 17.51
N ASP A 177 18.81 8.71 16.49
CA ASP A 177 20.26 8.85 16.52
C ASP A 177 20.68 10.34 16.58
N GLY A 178 20.02 11.21 15.82
CA GLY A 178 20.27 12.65 15.84
C GLY A 178 19.89 13.33 17.16
N MET A 179 18.79 12.91 17.80
CA MET A 179 18.40 13.40 19.13
C MET A 179 19.38 12.97 20.23
N ASN A 180 19.89 11.74 20.16
CA ASN A 180 20.88 11.25 21.12
C ASN A 180 22.25 11.95 20.98
N GLN A 181 22.62 12.36 19.76
CA GLN A 181 23.85 13.14 19.54
C GLN A 181 23.73 14.58 20.03
N LYS A 182 22.55 15.22 19.94
CA LYS A 182 22.33 16.59 20.46
C LYS A 182 22.22 16.70 21.99
N ARG A 183 22.05 15.56 22.69
CA ARG A 183 21.96 15.49 24.16
C ARG A 183 23.28 15.13 24.85
N ARG A 184 24.36 14.95 24.08
CA ARG A 184 25.74 14.76 24.57
C ARG A 184 26.53 16.04 24.38
#